data_AF-A0AAJ1XWN0-F1
#
_entry.id   AF-A0AAJ1XWN0-F1
#
_cell.length_a   1.000
_cell.length_b   1.000
_cell.length_c   1.000
_cell.angle_alpha   90.00
_cell.angle_beta   90.00
_cell.angle_gamma   90.00
#
_symmetry.space_group_name_H-M   'P 1'
#
loop_
_entity.id
_entity.type
_entity.pdbx_description
1 polymer ?
#
loop_
_entity_poly.entity_id
_entity_poly.type
_entity_poly.pdbx_seq_one_letter_code
_entity_poly.pdbx_strand_id
1 'polypeptide(L)'
;MDLINYEVLSIKKRKFKDCRVDDDFFVSLKNDYKGFQEWFVKKADKEVYTHSDIEGNIQGLLYLKEETEEEDYSEMETPFEPRRRLKIGTFKISENGYYMGERFFKVIFENAIKNDFKEIYVTIFPHHELLISYFIKFGFKQETKISETGELVFTRKINVYEKNDYEGYPILNTVGKNYYLLPIKPEYHTRLLPDAILNTEDNSNYTNNNKAGNALKKVYFGKNLWAHQPRNGDVIFFYRTRDHSNASPAHYQSVITSIGVVSGYGDTNQLRSIELEKLLNRCVLDEKEMAQIRNPMNRYKFLEFVYFGKLDYRAVNLGYMRENNIEAPRGIDLIPPSFAFSIIEKSRYSEGIIVK
;
A
#
# COMPACT_ATOMS: atom_id res chain seq x y z
N MET A 1 -19.54 -11.08 -1.69
CA MET A 1 -18.81 -9.81 -1.56
C MET A 1 -18.54 -9.19 -2.93
N ASP A 2 -18.50 -7.86 -2.98
CA ASP A 2 -18.15 -7.11 -4.19
C ASP A 2 -16.67 -6.71 -4.14
N LEU A 3 -15.88 -7.22 -5.08
CA LEU A 3 -14.45 -6.96 -5.16
C LEU A 3 -14.14 -5.64 -5.88
N ILE A 4 -13.27 -4.83 -5.30
CA ILE A 4 -12.80 -3.55 -5.84
C ILE A 4 -12.13 -3.77 -7.21
N ASN A 5 -12.47 -2.95 -8.20
CA ASN A 5 -11.75 -2.91 -9.46
C ASN A 5 -10.69 -1.80 -9.41
N TYR A 6 -9.46 -2.13 -9.81
CA TYR A 6 -8.32 -1.21 -9.76
C TYR A 6 -7.86 -0.87 -11.18
N GLU A 7 -8.07 0.37 -11.61
CA GLU A 7 -7.78 0.79 -13.00
C GLU A 7 -6.34 1.27 -13.19
N VAL A 8 -5.77 1.95 -12.20
CA VAL A 8 -4.37 2.43 -12.19
C VAL A 8 -3.39 1.31 -11.74
N LEU A 9 -3.98 0.23 -11.24
CA LEU A 9 -3.44 -1.06 -10.82
C LEU A 9 -2.43 -1.72 -11.77
N SER A 10 -1.19 -1.99 -11.35
CA SER A 10 -0.44 -3.14 -11.89
C SER A 10 -1.11 -4.48 -11.54
N ILE A 11 -2.01 -4.48 -10.54
CA ILE A 11 -2.91 -5.58 -10.19
C ILE A 11 -4.22 -5.41 -10.94
N LYS A 12 -4.64 -6.47 -11.65
CA LYS A 12 -5.90 -6.52 -12.41
C LYS A 12 -6.82 -7.58 -11.85
N LYS A 13 -8.12 -7.28 -11.81
CA LYS A 13 -9.18 -8.27 -11.52
C LYS A 13 -9.49 -9.08 -12.78
N ARG A 14 -9.50 -10.40 -12.66
CA ARG A 14 -9.79 -11.36 -13.75
C ARG A 14 -10.62 -12.52 -13.21
N LYS A 15 -10.99 -13.48 -14.05
CA LYS A 15 -11.52 -14.78 -13.60
C LYS A 15 -10.42 -15.85 -13.63
N PHE A 16 -10.58 -16.90 -12.82
CA PHE A 16 -9.65 -18.04 -12.85
C PHE A 16 -9.51 -18.66 -14.25
N LYS A 17 -10.60 -18.74 -15.02
CA LYS A 17 -10.57 -19.27 -16.39
C LYS A 17 -9.72 -18.44 -17.37
N ASP A 18 -9.43 -17.19 -17.03
CA ASP A 18 -8.57 -16.31 -17.82
C ASP A 18 -7.09 -16.48 -17.47
N CYS A 19 -6.78 -17.35 -16.49
CA CYS A 19 -5.43 -17.67 -16.04
C CYS A 19 -5.04 -19.08 -16.50
N ARG A 20 -3.82 -19.24 -17.02
CA ARG A 20 -3.35 -20.54 -17.53
C ARG A 20 -2.76 -21.37 -16.39
N VAL A 21 -3.53 -22.34 -15.90
CA VAL A 21 -3.11 -23.20 -14.78
C VAL A 21 -1.85 -24.03 -15.07
N ASP A 22 -1.48 -24.19 -16.35
CA ASP A 22 -0.29 -24.93 -16.77
C ASP A 22 0.99 -24.07 -16.80
N ASP A 23 0.90 -22.77 -16.50
CA ASP A 23 2.08 -21.92 -16.38
C ASP A 23 2.96 -22.38 -15.19
N ASP A 24 4.28 -22.24 -15.34
CA ASP A 24 5.27 -22.62 -14.32
C ASP A 24 5.02 -21.95 -12.96
N PHE A 25 4.38 -20.77 -12.97
CA PHE A 25 3.91 -20.07 -11.79
C PHE A 25 3.07 -20.97 -10.87
N PHE A 26 2.28 -21.92 -11.39
CA PHE A 26 1.40 -22.77 -10.60
C PHE A 26 2.04 -24.08 -10.13
N VAL A 27 3.22 -24.46 -10.63
CA VAL A 27 3.85 -25.77 -10.35
C VAL A 27 4.00 -26.03 -8.85
N SER A 28 4.54 -25.06 -8.11
CA SER A 28 4.65 -25.18 -6.65
C SER A 28 3.31 -25.37 -5.93
N LEU A 29 2.22 -24.73 -6.39
CA LEU A 29 0.89 -24.94 -5.81
C LEU A 29 0.35 -26.33 -6.13
N LYS A 30 0.60 -26.85 -7.33
CA LYS A 30 0.23 -28.23 -7.70
C LYS A 30 0.98 -29.26 -6.86
N ASN A 31 2.24 -28.98 -6.50
CA ASN A 31 3.05 -29.85 -5.65
C ASN A 31 2.60 -29.83 -4.19
N ASP A 32 2.24 -28.65 -3.66
CA ASP A 32 1.80 -28.50 -2.27
C ASP A 32 0.37 -29.02 -2.04
N TYR A 33 -0.53 -28.85 -3.02
CA TYR A 33 -1.95 -29.20 -2.89
C TYR A 33 -2.36 -30.27 -3.91
N LYS A 34 -2.54 -31.51 -3.43
CA LYS A 34 -3.11 -32.60 -4.25
C LYS A 34 -4.50 -32.20 -4.72
N GLY A 35 -4.74 -32.30 -6.03
CA GLY A 35 -6.03 -31.91 -6.63
C GLY A 35 -6.17 -30.41 -6.93
N PHE A 36 -5.08 -29.63 -6.87
CA PHE A 36 -5.11 -28.19 -7.14
C PHE A 36 -5.67 -27.87 -8.53
N GLN A 37 -5.36 -28.68 -9.54
CA GLN A 37 -5.80 -28.42 -10.91
C GLN A 37 -7.32 -28.57 -11.04
N GLU A 38 -7.90 -29.61 -10.45
CA GLU A 38 -9.35 -29.81 -10.38
C GLU A 38 -10.02 -28.71 -9.57
N TRP A 39 -9.41 -28.29 -8.45
CA TRP A 39 -9.89 -27.16 -7.66
C TRP A 39 -9.89 -25.86 -8.48
N PHE A 40 -8.82 -25.58 -9.22
CA PHE A 40 -8.67 -24.39 -10.04
C PHE A 40 -9.76 -24.32 -11.11
N VAL A 41 -10.03 -25.44 -11.79
CA VAL A 41 -11.10 -25.56 -12.78
C VAL A 41 -12.47 -25.34 -12.15
N LYS A 42 -12.73 -25.89 -10.95
CA LYS A 42 -13.98 -25.63 -10.20
C LYS A 42 -14.16 -24.14 -9.83
N LYS A 43 -13.08 -23.36 -9.77
CA LYS A 43 -13.11 -21.92 -9.50
C LYS A 43 -13.16 -21.06 -10.77
N ALA A 44 -13.29 -21.63 -11.96
CA ALA A 44 -13.23 -20.95 -13.27
C ALA A 44 -13.93 -19.58 -13.32
N ASP A 45 -15.15 -19.45 -12.79
CA ASP A 45 -15.92 -18.21 -12.83
C ASP A 45 -15.72 -17.27 -11.64
N LYS A 46 -14.92 -17.65 -10.65
CA LYS A 46 -14.59 -16.81 -9.50
C LYS A 46 -13.58 -15.74 -9.89
N GLU A 47 -13.74 -14.56 -9.30
CA GLU A 47 -12.84 -13.43 -9.48
C GLU A 47 -11.53 -13.66 -8.72
N VAL A 48 -10.43 -13.22 -9.32
CA VAL A 48 -9.08 -13.31 -8.79
C VAL A 48 -8.31 -12.05 -9.16
N TYR A 49 -7.40 -11.62 -8.30
CA TYR A 49 -6.46 -10.55 -8.60
C TYR A 49 -5.16 -11.14 -9.12
N THR A 50 -4.67 -10.62 -10.24
CA THR A 50 -3.41 -11.04 -10.85
C THR A 50 -2.50 -9.85 -11.12
N HIS A 51 -1.21 -10.05 -10.95
CA HIS A 51 -0.18 -9.18 -11.49
C HIS A 51 0.58 -9.94 -12.58
N SER A 52 0.83 -9.28 -13.71
CA SER A 52 1.61 -9.82 -14.82
C SER A 52 2.83 -8.94 -15.10
N ASP A 53 3.92 -9.54 -15.55
CA ASP A 53 5.06 -8.81 -16.10
C ASP A 53 4.74 -8.20 -17.48
N ILE A 54 5.75 -7.57 -18.09
CA ILE A 54 5.63 -6.92 -19.40
C ILE A 54 5.37 -7.91 -20.55
N GLU A 55 5.76 -9.18 -20.37
CA GLU A 55 5.53 -10.25 -21.34
C GLU A 55 4.15 -10.90 -21.15
N GLY A 56 3.46 -10.55 -20.06
CA GLY A 56 2.12 -11.04 -19.74
C GLY A 56 2.10 -12.24 -18.81
N ASN A 57 3.27 -12.75 -18.36
CA ASN A 57 3.34 -13.89 -17.46
C ASN A 57 2.87 -13.49 -16.06
N ILE A 58 2.09 -14.35 -15.40
CA ILE A 58 1.60 -14.09 -14.05
C ILE A 58 2.78 -14.14 -13.06
N GLN A 59 2.96 -13.06 -12.32
CA GLN A 59 3.97 -12.92 -11.26
C GLN A 59 3.34 -12.88 -9.86
N GLY A 60 2.02 -12.71 -9.77
CA GLY A 60 1.32 -12.76 -8.50
C GLY A 60 -0.16 -13.05 -8.68
N LEU A 61 -0.74 -13.76 -7.71
CA LEU A 61 -2.14 -14.16 -7.68
C LEU A 61 -2.69 -14.07 -6.26
N LEU A 62 -3.85 -13.44 -6.11
CA LEU A 62 -4.59 -13.34 -4.87
C LEU A 62 -6.06 -13.69 -5.12
N TYR A 63 -6.51 -14.76 -4.48
CA TYR A 63 -7.91 -15.15 -4.42
C TYR A 63 -8.46 -14.86 -3.02
N LEU A 64 -9.50 -14.05 -2.97
CA LEU A 64 -10.22 -13.71 -1.75
C LEU A 64 -11.60 -14.38 -1.78
N LYS A 65 -12.04 -14.93 -0.64
CA LYS A 65 -13.40 -15.43 -0.47
C LYS A 65 -14.01 -14.92 0.83
N GLU A 66 -15.31 -14.71 0.79
CA GLU A 66 -16.13 -14.49 1.98
C GLU A 66 -16.46 -15.86 2.60
N GLU A 67 -16.35 -15.96 3.91
CA GLU A 67 -16.90 -17.04 4.71
C GLU A 67 -17.90 -16.47 5.71
N THR A 68 -18.98 -17.21 5.94
CA THR A 68 -20.07 -16.82 6.83
C THR A 68 -19.97 -17.57 8.16
N GLU A 69 -20.93 -17.34 9.05
CA GLU A 69 -21.06 -18.07 10.32
C GLU A 69 -21.37 -19.56 10.14
N GLU A 70 -21.65 -20.01 8.92
CA GLU A 70 -21.93 -21.42 8.60
C GLU A 70 -20.68 -22.22 8.20
N GLU A 71 -19.50 -21.57 8.12
CA GLU A 71 -18.26 -22.29 7.78
C GLU A 71 -17.86 -23.26 8.90
N ASP A 72 -17.47 -24.48 8.51
CA ASP A 72 -16.95 -25.48 9.42
C ASP A 72 -15.43 -25.31 9.62
N TYR A 73 -15.02 -25.10 10.87
CA TYR A 73 -13.63 -24.95 11.29
C TYR A 73 -13.10 -26.15 12.10
N SER A 74 -13.82 -27.28 12.11
CA SER A 74 -13.48 -28.47 12.90
C SER A 74 -12.13 -29.11 12.54
N GLU A 75 -11.61 -28.83 11.35
CA GLU A 75 -10.28 -29.27 10.92
C GLU A 75 -9.12 -28.58 11.66
N MET A 76 -9.36 -27.41 12.26
CA MET A 76 -8.35 -26.67 13.03
C MET A 76 -8.15 -27.30 14.41
N GLU A 77 -6.91 -27.36 14.90
CA GLU A 77 -6.64 -27.84 16.27
C GLU A 77 -7.37 -27.02 17.35
N THR A 78 -7.59 -25.74 17.08
CA THR A 78 -8.46 -24.86 17.88
C THR A 78 -9.40 -24.15 16.92
N PRO A 79 -10.63 -24.67 16.74
CA PRO A 79 -11.60 -24.11 15.81
C PRO A 79 -11.93 -22.65 16.10
N PHE A 80 -12.13 -21.88 15.04
CA PHE A 80 -12.62 -20.51 15.18
C PHE A 80 -14.08 -20.49 15.60
N GLU A 81 -14.43 -19.49 16.42
CA GLU A 81 -15.83 -19.14 16.66
C GLU A 81 -16.54 -18.76 15.36
N PRO A 82 -17.80 -19.19 15.13
CA PRO A 82 -18.60 -18.80 13.97
C PRO A 82 -18.69 -17.28 13.80
N ARG A 83 -18.14 -16.75 12.70
CA ARG A 83 -18.18 -15.33 12.34
C ARG A 83 -18.00 -15.15 10.84
N ARG A 84 -18.54 -14.06 10.31
CA ARG A 84 -18.23 -13.60 8.96
C ARG A 84 -16.77 -13.13 8.84
N ARG A 85 -15.99 -13.71 7.92
CA ARG A 85 -14.54 -13.45 7.74
C ARG A 85 -14.17 -13.29 6.27
N LEU A 86 -13.08 -12.56 6.03
CA LEU A 86 -12.40 -12.57 4.75
C LEU A 86 -11.31 -13.65 4.77
N LYS A 87 -11.44 -14.69 3.94
CA LYS A 87 -10.37 -15.67 3.73
C LYS A 87 -9.53 -15.28 2.52
N ILE A 88 -8.22 -15.33 2.70
CA ILE A 88 -7.25 -15.40 1.62
C ILE A 88 -7.20 -16.86 1.18
N GLY A 89 -7.94 -17.21 0.14
CA GLY A 89 -8.08 -18.59 -0.32
C GLY A 89 -6.86 -19.09 -1.10
N THR A 90 -6.18 -18.20 -1.81
CA THR A 90 -4.89 -18.51 -2.44
C THR A 90 -4.10 -17.23 -2.54
N PHE A 91 -2.83 -17.27 -2.14
CA PHE A 91 -1.93 -16.15 -2.30
C PHE A 91 -0.56 -16.64 -2.72
N LYS A 92 -0.10 -16.17 -3.88
CA LYS A 92 1.20 -16.55 -4.43
C LYS A 92 1.84 -15.36 -5.12
N ILE A 93 3.13 -15.20 -4.91
CA ILE A 93 3.97 -14.22 -5.59
C ILE A 93 5.26 -14.94 -6.02
N SER A 94 5.76 -14.66 -7.21
CA SER A 94 7.08 -15.12 -7.66
C SER A 94 8.20 -14.36 -6.96
N GLU A 95 9.43 -14.89 -6.97
CA GLU A 95 10.59 -14.19 -6.42
C GLU A 95 10.82 -12.82 -7.08
N ASN A 96 10.58 -12.72 -8.39
CA ASN A 96 10.65 -11.47 -9.14
C ASN A 96 9.51 -10.48 -8.81
N GLY A 97 8.37 -11.00 -8.32
CA GLY A 97 7.21 -10.23 -7.88
C GLY A 97 7.29 -9.73 -6.44
N TYR A 98 8.37 -10.00 -5.70
CA TYR A 98 8.52 -9.69 -4.27
C TYR A 98 8.22 -8.23 -3.91
N TYR A 99 8.64 -7.28 -4.75
CA TYR A 99 8.35 -5.84 -4.58
C TYR A 99 6.86 -5.49 -4.71
N MET A 100 6.05 -6.39 -5.27
CA MET A 100 4.60 -6.25 -5.47
C MET A 100 3.78 -6.77 -4.28
N GLY A 101 4.38 -7.53 -3.34
CA GLY A 101 3.63 -8.12 -2.23
C GLY A 101 2.88 -7.10 -1.39
N GLU A 102 3.49 -5.93 -1.14
CA GLU A 102 2.86 -4.82 -0.42
C GLU A 102 1.56 -4.36 -1.09
N ARG A 103 1.50 -4.42 -2.43
CA ARG A 103 0.33 -4.04 -3.22
C ARG A 103 -0.83 -4.99 -3.01
N PHE A 104 -0.58 -6.30 -2.92
CA PHE A 104 -1.62 -7.27 -2.61
C PHE A 104 -2.15 -7.10 -1.18
N PHE A 105 -1.30 -6.77 -0.20
CA PHE A 105 -1.77 -6.44 1.15
C PHE A 105 -2.70 -5.22 1.15
N LYS A 106 -2.38 -4.17 0.38
CA LYS A 106 -3.31 -3.06 0.13
C LYS A 106 -4.67 -3.58 -0.35
N VAL A 107 -4.68 -4.39 -1.41
CA VAL A 107 -5.92 -4.98 -1.96
C VAL A 107 -6.70 -5.81 -0.94
N ILE A 108 -6.01 -6.60 -0.11
CA ILE A 108 -6.60 -7.41 0.96
C ILE A 108 -7.33 -6.50 1.97
N PHE A 109 -6.65 -5.46 2.47
CA PHE A 109 -7.18 -4.55 3.47
C PHE A 109 -8.32 -3.66 2.94
N GLU A 110 -8.19 -3.13 1.72
CA GLU A 110 -9.23 -2.29 1.12
C GLU A 110 -10.52 -3.09 0.88
N ASN A 111 -10.41 -4.33 0.37
CA ASN A 111 -11.58 -5.21 0.22
C ASN A 111 -12.20 -5.62 1.56
N ALA A 112 -11.36 -5.85 2.59
CA ALA A 112 -11.84 -6.15 3.93
C ALA A 112 -12.68 -5.01 4.50
N ILE A 113 -12.18 -3.78 4.38
CA ILE A 113 -12.86 -2.57 4.89
C ILE A 113 -14.13 -2.29 4.09
N LYS A 114 -14.06 -2.31 2.75
CA LYS A 114 -15.22 -2.06 1.88
C LYS A 114 -16.39 -2.98 2.19
N ASN A 115 -16.09 -4.26 2.43
CA ASN A 115 -17.10 -5.28 2.68
C ASN A 115 -17.38 -5.49 4.18
N ASP A 116 -16.90 -4.60 5.06
CA ASP A 116 -17.08 -4.60 6.51
C ASP A 116 -16.65 -5.89 7.25
N PHE A 117 -15.58 -6.54 6.78
CA PHE A 117 -14.97 -7.66 7.49
C PHE A 117 -14.17 -7.17 8.69
N LYS A 118 -14.38 -7.80 9.85
CA LYS A 118 -13.65 -7.46 11.09
C LYS A 118 -12.35 -8.26 11.24
N GLU A 119 -12.23 -9.37 10.55
CA GLU A 119 -11.12 -10.31 10.65
C GLU A 119 -10.81 -10.91 9.27
N ILE A 120 -9.52 -11.01 8.97
CA ILE A 120 -8.96 -11.68 7.79
C ILE A 120 -8.17 -12.88 8.29
N TYR A 121 -8.22 -13.99 7.56
CA TYR A 121 -7.31 -15.10 7.85
C TYR A 121 -6.80 -15.81 6.58
N VAL A 122 -5.71 -16.56 6.76
CA VAL A 122 -5.02 -17.34 5.72
C VAL A 122 -4.45 -18.62 6.31
N THR A 123 -4.37 -19.68 5.50
CA THR A 123 -3.62 -20.91 5.83
C THR A 123 -2.34 -20.96 4.99
N ILE A 124 -1.23 -21.36 5.60
CA ILE A 124 0.09 -21.38 4.96
C ILE A 124 0.89 -22.59 5.46
N PHE A 125 1.45 -23.37 4.54
CA PHE A 125 2.37 -24.44 4.94
C PHE A 125 3.66 -23.89 5.58
N PRO A 126 4.20 -24.55 6.63
CA PRO A 126 5.38 -24.07 7.36
C PRO A 126 6.64 -23.83 6.50
N HIS A 127 6.82 -24.54 5.38
CA HIS A 127 8.00 -24.39 4.52
C HIS A 127 8.03 -23.07 3.74
N HIS A 128 6.93 -22.30 3.70
CA HIS A 128 6.87 -20.99 3.05
C HIS A 128 7.31 -19.86 3.99
N GLU A 129 8.52 -19.95 4.54
CA GLU A 129 9.05 -19.01 5.55
C GLU A 129 8.97 -17.54 5.12
N LEU A 130 9.31 -17.27 3.85
CA LEU A 130 9.27 -15.92 3.30
C LEU A 130 7.85 -15.35 3.29
N LEU A 131 6.86 -16.16 2.90
CA LEU A 131 5.46 -15.77 2.88
C LEU A 131 4.94 -15.51 4.29
N ILE A 132 5.28 -16.40 5.24
CA ILE A 132 4.95 -16.23 6.66
C ILE A 132 5.51 -14.91 7.19
N SER A 133 6.78 -14.60 6.88
CA SER A 133 7.42 -13.36 7.33
C SER A 133 6.68 -12.10 6.86
N TYR A 134 6.07 -12.14 5.67
CA TYR A 134 5.26 -11.04 5.15
C TYR A 134 3.96 -10.87 5.90
N PHE A 135 3.22 -11.95 6.10
CA PHE A 135 1.98 -11.88 6.86
C PHE A 135 2.22 -11.33 8.27
N ILE A 136 3.28 -11.80 8.95
CA ILE A 136 3.69 -11.27 10.26
C ILE A 136 4.01 -9.77 10.16
N LYS A 137 4.76 -9.34 9.14
CA LYS A 137 5.09 -7.92 8.91
C LYS A 137 3.84 -7.03 8.74
N PHE A 138 2.76 -7.57 8.18
CA PHE A 138 1.47 -6.88 8.04
C PHE A 138 0.52 -7.10 9.23
N GLY A 139 1.06 -7.57 10.36
CA GLY A 139 0.35 -7.70 11.63
C GLY A 139 -0.49 -8.98 11.77
N PHE A 140 -0.32 -9.96 10.88
CA PHE A 140 -0.98 -11.25 11.06
C PHE A 140 -0.30 -12.05 12.16
N LYS A 141 -1.10 -12.75 12.98
CA LYS A 141 -0.64 -13.56 14.10
C LYS A 141 -1.10 -15.00 13.90
N GLN A 142 -0.23 -15.97 14.18
CA GLN A 142 -0.60 -17.38 14.16
C GLN A 142 -1.53 -17.65 15.34
N GLU A 143 -2.72 -18.19 15.07
CA GLU A 143 -3.72 -18.51 16.11
C GLU A 143 -3.85 -20.03 16.31
N THR A 144 -3.75 -20.81 15.24
CA THR A 144 -3.90 -22.27 15.27
C THR A 144 -3.21 -22.91 14.05
N LYS A 145 -3.43 -24.20 13.82
CA LYS A 145 -3.02 -24.94 12.61
C LYS A 145 -4.09 -25.95 12.22
N ILE A 146 -4.06 -26.37 10.95
CA ILE A 146 -4.90 -27.44 10.43
C ILE A 146 -4.35 -28.78 10.91
N SER A 147 -5.20 -29.61 11.51
CA SER A 147 -4.81 -30.85 12.18
C SER A 147 -4.22 -31.88 11.21
N GLU A 148 -4.84 -32.04 10.04
CA GLU A 148 -4.44 -33.06 9.06
C GLU A 148 -3.23 -32.63 8.19
N THR A 149 -3.19 -31.37 7.75
CA THR A 149 -2.18 -30.88 6.81
C THR A 149 -0.98 -30.22 7.49
N GLY A 150 -1.14 -29.76 8.74
CA GLY A 150 -0.14 -28.98 9.45
C GLY A 150 0.02 -27.54 8.95
N GLU A 151 -0.86 -27.06 8.06
CA GLU A 151 -0.88 -25.65 7.64
C GLU A 151 -1.11 -24.73 8.84
N LEU A 152 -0.31 -23.67 8.94
CA LEU A 152 -0.44 -22.66 9.97
C LEU A 152 -1.60 -21.73 9.62
N VAL A 153 -2.44 -21.39 10.60
CA VAL A 153 -3.55 -20.45 10.43
C VAL A 153 -3.18 -19.11 11.04
N PHE A 154 -3.10 -18.09 10.20
CA PHE A 154 -2.78 -16.72 10.58
C PHE A 154 -4.01 -15.82 10.48
N THR A 155 -4.23 -14.96 11.48
CA THR A 155 -5.35 -14.01 11.49
C THR A 155 -4.88 -12.56 11.63
N ARG A 156 -5.70 -11.63 11.14
CA ARG A 156 -5.53 -10.18 11.30
C ARG A 156 -6.87 -9.53 11.59
N LYS A 157 -6.97 -8.88 12.76
CA LYS A 157 -8.12 -8.07 13.16
C LYS A 157 -8.03 -6.67 12.60
N ILE A 158 -9.01 -6.26 11.78
CA ILE A 158 -8.95 -5.02 10.99
C ILE A 158 -9.07 -3.75 11.83
N ASN A 159 -9.75 -3.84 12.97
CA ASN A 159 -9.99 -2.71 13.86
C ASN A 159 -9.00 -2.64 15.04
N VAL A 160 -7.92 -3.43 15.05
CA VAL A 160 -6.91 -3.40 16.12
C VAL A 160 -5.65 -2.71 15.61
N TYR A 161 -5.36 -1.55 16.19
CA TYR A 161 -4.14 -0.81 15.93
C TYR A 161 -2.97 -1.47 16.68
N GLU A 162 -1.89 -1.75 15.97
CA GLU A 162 -0.68 -2.36 16.53
C GLU A 162 0.42 -1.29 16.65
N LYS A 163 1.39 -1.25 15.74
CA LYS A 163 2.53 -0.32 15.74
C LYS A 163 2.55 0.55 14.49
N ASN A 164 3.17 1.73 14.58
CA ASN A 164 3.44 2.53 13.38
C ASN A 164 4.30 1.70 12.40
N ASP A 165 4.15 1.92 11.08
CA ASP A 165 4.66 1.12 9.95
C ASP A 165 3.57 0.18 9.35
N TYR A 166 3.95 -0.96 8.75
CA TYR A 166 3.03 -1.88 8.09
C TYR A 166 1.98 -2.50 9.01
N GLU A 167 2.34 -2.82 10.26
CA GLU A 167 1.41 -3.39 11.25
C GLU A 167 0.26 -2.43 11.59
N GLY A 168 0.51 -1.12 11.50
CA GLY A 168 -0.47 -0.07 11.77
C GLY A 168 -1.40 0.18 10.60
N TYR A 169 -1.01 -0.16 9.38
CA TYR A 169 -1.88 -0.10 8.22
C TYR A 169 -3.02 -1.13 8.36
N PRO A 170 -4.26 -0.81 7.96
CA PRO A 170 -4.77 0.45 7.36
C PRO A 170 -5.35 1.46 8.37
N ILE A 171 -4.98 1.40 9.65
CA ILE A 171 -5.53 2.28 10.69
C ILE A 171 -4.70 3.58 10.79
N LEU A 172 -5.35 4.69 10.49
CA LEU A 172 -4.81 6.04 10.67
C LEU A 172 -5.09 6.49 12.11
N ASN A 173 -4.11 6.30 12.99
CA ASN A 173 -4.17 6.78 14.37
C ASN A 173 -3.89 8.29 14.43
N THR A 174 -4.87 9.07 14.85
CA THR A 174 -4.83 10.54 14.90
C THR A 174 -4.50 11.10 16.29
N VAL A 175 -4.50 10.25 17.32
CA VAL A 175 -4.33 10.66 18.71
C VAL A 175 -2.88 11.05 19.00
N GLY A 176 -2.68 12.29 19.46
CA GLY A 176 -1.36 12.81 19.87
C GLY A 176 -0.35 12.94 18.73
N LYS A 177 -0.83 12.98 17.47
CA LYS A 177 0.01 13.09 16.27
C LYS A 177 0.17 14.52 15.80
N ASN A 178 1.30 14.78 15.16
CA ASN A 178 1.49 15.98 14.35
C ASN A 178 1.00 15.71 12.92
N TYR A 179 0.64 16.80 12.24
CA TYR A 179 0.16 16.77 10.87
C TYR A 179 1.04 17.68 10.01
N TYR A 180 1.48 17.17 8.87
CA TYR A 180 2.39 17.89 8.00
C TYR A 180 1.86 17.98 6.58
N LEU A 181 2.21 19.06 5.89
CA LEU A 181 2.17 19.14 4.43
C LEU A 181 3.57 18.88 3.87
N LEU A 182 3.63 18.07 2.81
CA LEU A 182 4.84 17.83 2.05
C LEU A 182 4.63 18.23 0.58
N PRO A 183 5.32 19.25 0.06
CA PRO A 183 5.25 19.62 -1.33
C PRO A 183 5.92 18.56 -2.19
N ILE A 184 5.28 18.20 -3.30
CA ILE A 184 5.84 17.34 -4.33
C ILE A 184 5.55 17.94 -5.69
N LYS A 185 6.57 17.96 -6.55
CA LYS A 185 6.41 18.50 -7.89
C LYS A 185 5.68 17.50 -8.79
N PRO A 186 4.90 17.98 -9.78
CA PRO A 186 4.18 17.13 -10.74
C PRO A 186 5.02 15.99 -11.33
N GLU A 187 6.27 16.25 -11.74
CA GLU A 187 7.13 15.28 -12.41
C GLU A 187 7.50 14.05 -11.54
N TYR A 188 7.38 14.16 -10.21
CA TYR A 188 7.60 13.05 -9.28
C TYR A 188 6.31 12.52 -8.66
N HIS A 189 5.24 13.32 -8.66
CA HIS A 189 3.99 13.01 -7.95
C HIS A 189 3.35 11.72 -8.43
N THR A 190 2.98 11.63 -9.71
CA THR A 190 2.35 10.45 -10.30
C THR A 190 3.25 9.21 -10.18
N ARG A 191 4.58 9.39 -10.27
CA ARG A 191 5.53 8.28 -10.12
C ARG A 191 5.53 7.75 -8.68
N LEU A 192 5.55 8.62 -7.68
CA LEU A 192 5.64 8.19 -6.28
C LEU A 192 4.29 7.70 -5.78
N LEU A 193 3.21 8.38 -6.20
CA LEU A 193 1.85 8.26 -5.68
C LEU A 193 0.88 8.00 -6.85
N PRO A 194 1.03 6.88 -7.59
CA PRO A 194 0.27 6.63 -8.82
C PRO A 194 -1.24 6.58 -8.58
N ASP A 195 -1.67 6.06 -7.42
CA ASP A 195 -3.08 6.04 -7.00
C ASP A 195 -3.69 7.44 -6.92
N ALA A 196 -2.86 8.47 -6.73
CA ALA A 196 -3.26 9.86 -6.53
C ALA A 196 -3.30 10.68 -7.84
N ILE A 197 -3.13 10.03 -9.01
CA ILE A 197 -3.02 10.71 -10.30
C ILE A 197 -4.20 11.65 -10.57
N LEU A 198 -3.89 12.83 -11.11
CA LEU A 198 -4.89 13.80 -11.55
C LEU A 198 -5.28 13.58 -13.01
N ASN A 199 -6.50 13.96 -13.40
CA ASN A 199 -6.98 13.83 -14.79
C ASN A 199 -6.14 14.59 -15.83
N THR A 200 -5.33 15.55 -15.37
CA THR A 200 -4.41 16.34 -16.21
C THR A 200 -3.06 15.66 -16.40
N GLU A 201 -2.82 14.50 -15.80
CA GLU A 201 -1.56 13.79 -15.81
C GLU A 201 -1.66 12.53 -16.67
N ASP A 202 -0.56 12.21 -17.36
CA ASP A 202 -0.46 10.99 -18.17
C ASP A 202 0.35 9.93 -17.41
N ASN A 203 -0.26 8.77 -17.19
CA ASN A 203 0.39 7.61 -16.57
C ASN A 203 0.92 6.58 -17.57
N SER A 204 0.70 6.78 -18.88
CA SER A 204 1.00 5.80 -19.93
C SER A 204 2.43 5.26 -19.82
N ASN A 205 3.37 6.13 -19.45
CA ASN A 205 4.80 5.81 -19.31
C ASN A 205 5.20 5.13 -17.99
N TYR A 206 4.31 4.98 -17.01
CA TYR A 206 4.67 4.51 -15.66
C TYR A 206 3.88 3.28 -15.18
N THR A 207 2.98 2.76 -16.02
CA THR A 207 2.17 1.56 -15.71
C THR A 207 3.02 0.30 -15.59
N ASN A 208 4.13 0.21 -16.34
CA ASN A 208 5.02 -0.94 -16.35
C ASN A 208 6.36 -0.59 -15.69
N ASN A 209 6.71 -1.31 -14.61
CA ASN A 209 8.02 -1.29 -13.92
C ASN A 209 8.30 -0.14 -12.92
N ASN A 210 7.29 0.56 -12.42
CA ASN A 210 7.47 1.52 -11.31
C ASN A 210 7.45 0.81 -9.93
N LYS A 211 8.59 0.27 -9.50
CA LYS A 211 8.72 -0.45 -8.21
C LYS A 211 8.30 0.40 -7.02
N ALA A 212 8.79 1.65 -6.95
CA ALA A 212 8.48 2.55 -5.84
C ALA A 212 6.99 2.96 -5.83
N GLY A 213 6.37 3.16 -6.99
CA GLY A 213 4.92 3.40 -7.12
C GLY A 213 4.06 2.24 -6.58
N ASN A 214 4.51 1.00 -6.77
CA ASN A 214 3.80 -0.21 -6.34
C ASN A 214 3.96 -0.54 -4.85
N ALA A 215 5.03 -0.06 -4.19
CA ALA A 215 5.24 -0.27 -2.77
C ALA A 215 4.27 0.57 -1.92
N LEU A 216 3.81 0.02 -0.79
CA LEU A 216 3.07 0.79 0.22
C LEU A 216 4.03 1.71 0.94
N LYS A 217 5.23 1.22 1.29
CA LYS A 217 6.24 2.07 1.89
C LYS A 217 7.12 2.73 0.84
N LYS A 218 7.27 4.04 0.98
CA LYS A 218 7.89 4.92 -0.01
C LYS A 218 8.89 5.86 0.67
N VAL A 219 9.83 6.39 -0.11
CA VAL A 219 10.85 7.33 0.37
C VAL A 219 10.81 8.61 -0.46
N TYR A 220 10.80 9.74 0.23
CA TYR A 220 10.97 11.07 -0.32
C TYR A 220 12.31 11.67 0.13
N PHE A 221 13.06 12.28 -0.79
CA PHE A 221 14.33 12.96 -0.48
C PHE A 221 14.21 14.47 -0.73
N GLY A 222 14.81 15.29 0.14
CA GLY A 222 14.83 16.75 -0.01
C GLY A 222 16.18 17.38 0.36
N LYS A 223 16.56 18.46 -0.35
CA LYS A 223 17.83 19.20 -0.17
C LYS A 223 17.79 20.35 0.84
N ASN A 224 16.61 20.92 1.11
CA ASN A 224 16.47 22.19 1.82
C ASN A 224 15.90 22.03 3.24
N LEU A 225 16.16 23.05 4.07
CA LEU A 225 15.79 23.26 5.48
C LEU A 225 14.35 22.84 5.81
N TRP A 226 14.09 21.54 5.91
CA TRP A 226 12.91 21.04 6.62
C TRP A 226 13.03 21.53 8.06
N ALA A 227 12.26 22.57 8.37
CA ALA A 227 12.27 23.25 9.66
C ALA A 227 11.71 22.34 10.76
N HIS A 228 10.87 21.39 10.36
CA HIS A 228 10.27 20.41 11.24
C HIS A 228 10.92 19.03 11.09
N GLN A 229 10.88 18.27 12.19
CA GLN A 229 11.39 16.91 12.27
C GLN A 229 10.22 15.99 12.61
N PRO A 230 9.59 15.35 11.61
CA PRO A 230 8.49 14.43 11.85
C PRO A 230 8.93 13.23 12.67
N ARG A 231 8.03 12.70 13.48
CA ARG A 231 8.25 11.48 14.27
C ARG A 231 7.48 10.32 13.67
N ASN A 232 7.91 9.10 13.97
CA ASN A 232 7.19 7.90 13.54
C ASN A 232 5.74 7.93 14.04
N GLY A 233 4.81 7.71 13.11
CA GLY A 233 3.37 7.78 13.35
C GLY A 233 2.73 9.15 13.16
N ASP A 234 3.50 10.21 12.90
CA ASP A 234 2.92 11.48 12.47
C ASP A 234 2.29 11.35 11.07
N VAL A 235 1.30 12.20 10.78
CA VAL A 235 0.51 12.16 9.54
C VAL A 235 1.05 13.17 8.54
N ILE A 236 1.12 12.76 7.27
CA ILE A 236 1.64 13.57 6.17
C ILE A 236 0.61 13.63 5.05
N PHE A 237 0.32 14.84 4.61
CA PHE A 237 -0.50 15.12 3.44
C PHE A 237 0.40 15.60 2.29
N PHE A 238 0.22 15.00 1.11
CA PHE A 238 1.03 15.34 -0.05
C PHE A 238 0.37 16.47 -0.83
N TYR A 239 1.06 17.61 -0.91
CA TYR A 239 0.65 18.79 -1.65
C TYR A 239 1.36 18.80 -3.01
N ARG A 240 0.62 18.47 -4.08
CA ARG A 240 1.13 18.58 -5.44
C ARG A 240 1.21 20.06 -5.82
N THR A 241 2.40 20.52 -6.20
CA THR A 241 2.61 21.90 -6.66
C THR A 241 2.04 22.13 -8.06
N ARG A 242 1.94 23.39 -8.47
CA ARG A 242 1.52 23.79 -9.81
C ARG A 242 2.41 23.16 -10.88
N ASP A 243 1.79 22.73 -11.97
CA ASP A 243 2.49 22.40 -13.20
C ASP A 243 2.79 23.69 -13.98
N HIS A 244 4.08 23.96 -14.19
CA HIS A 244 4.55 25.14 -14.90
C HIS A 244 4.37 25.06 -16.42
N SER A 245 4.06 23.87 -16.97
CA SER A 245 3.68 23.71 -18.37
C SER A 245 2.28 24.25 -18.68
N ASN A 246 1.44 24.44 -17.65
CA ASN A 246 0.09 24.98 -17.77
C ASN A 246 0.02 26.43 -17.26
N ALA A 247 -0.65 27.30 -18.02
CA ALA A 247 -0.81 28.72 -17.71
C ALA A 247 -1.66 29.01 -16.45
N SER A 248 -2.47 28.05 -15.99
CA SER A 248 -3.41 28.29 -14.89
C SER A 248 -2.68 28.62 -13.57
N PRO A 249 -3.22 29.48 -12.69
CA PRO A 249 -2.57 29.84 -11.43
C PRO A 249 -2.44 28.67 -10.43
N ALA A 250 -1.41 28.73 -9.57
CA ALA A 250 -1.21 27.77 -8.47
C ALA A 250 -2.43 27.68 -7.53
N HIS A 251 -3.15 28.80 -7.38
CA HIS A 251 -4.39 28.90 -6.60
C HIS A 251 -5.41 27.78 -6.92
N TYR A 252 -5.49 27.41 -8.20
CA TYR A 252 -6.45 26.41 -8.70
C TYR A 252 -5.82 25.06 -8.97
N GLN A 253 -4.56 25.03 -9.42
CA GLN A 253 -3.87 23.80 -9.83
C GLN A 253 -3.21 23.03 -8.69
N SER A 254 -2.67 23.73 -7.68
CA SER A 254 -1.95 23.08 -6.59
C SER A 254 -2.96 22.50 -5.61
N VAL A 255 -2.77 21.24 -5.21
CA VAL A 255 -3.79 20.46 -4.52
C VAL A 255 -3.18 19.44 -3.58
N ILE A 256 -3.83 19.22 -2.43
CA ILE A 256 -3.53 18.09 -1.55
C ILE A 256 -4.16 16.83 -2.14
N THR A 257 -3.35 15.83 -2.46
CA THR A 257 -3.78 14.68 -3.26
C THR A 257 -3.96 13.40 -2.45
N SER A 258 -3.20 13.24 -1.37
CA SER A 258 -3.08 11.95 -0.69
C SER A 258 -2.54 12.07 0.71
N ILE A 259 -2.61 10.97 1.44
CA ILE A 259 -2.21 10.86 2.86
C ILE A 259 -1.22 9.70 3.06
N GLY A 260 -0.33 9.85 4.04
CA GLY A 260 0.54 8.80 4.53
C GLY A 260 0.86 8.95 6.02
N VAL A 261 1.60 7.98 6.54
CA VAL A 261 2.07 7.96 7.93
C VAL A 261 3.59 7.81 7.94
N VAL A 262 4.27 8.65 8.71
CA VAL A 262 5.73 8.65 8.82
C VAL A 262 6.20 7.33 9.46
N SER A 263 7.16 6.66 8.82
CA SER A 263 7.85 5.48 9.35
C SER A 263 9.34 5.72 9.63
N GLY A 264 9.91 6.79 9.09
CA GLY A 264 11.29 7.18 9.35
C GLY A 264 11.62 8.57 8.82
N TYR A 265 12.57 9.24 9.45
CA TYR A 265 13.06 10.55 9.03
C TYR A 265 14.52 10.72 9.49
N GLY A 266 15.35 11.37 8.68
CA GLY A 266 16.73 11.66 9.07
C GLY A 266 17.55 12.29 7.94
N ASP A 267 18.83 12.51 8.23
CA ASP A 267 19.80 12.99 7.26
C ASP A 267 20.54 11.83 6.58
N THR A 268 20.72 11.91 5.27
CA THR A 268 21.35 10.83 4.49
C THR A 268 22.83 10.63 4.82
N ASN A 269 23.51 11.67 5.28
CA ASN A 269 24.91 11.61 5.69
C ASN A 269 25.15 10.87 7.02
N GLN A 270 24.08 10.55 7.76
CA GLN A 270 24.15 9.74 8.99
C GLN A 270 23.94 8.25 8.71
N LEU A 271 23.58 7.89 7.48
CA LEU A 271 23.31 6.50 7.09
C LEU A 271 24.59 5.81 6.62
N ARG A 272 24.69 4.51 6.90
CA ARG A 272 25.65 3.64 6.21
C ARG A 272 25.20 3.46 4.76
N SER A 273 26.15 3.19 3.86
CA SER A 273 25.84 2.99 2.43
C SER A 273 24.75 1.94 2.20
N ILE A 274 24.78 0.83 2.95
CA ILE A 274 23.77 -0.23 2.83
C ILE A 274 22.36 0.22 3.26
N GLU A 275 22.25 1.17 4.20
CA GLU A 275 20.97 1.73 4.64
C GLU A 275 20.46 2.72 3.60
N LEU A 276 21.35 3.54 3.05
CA LEU A 276 21.00 4.48 1.99
C LEU A 276 20.49 3.76 0.73
N GLU A 277 21.15 2.69 0.29
CA GLU A 277 20.70 1.92 -0.88
C GLU A 277 19.32 1.28 -0.66
N LYS A 278 18.99 0.85 0.57
CA LYS A 278 17.63 0.36 0.88
C LYS A 278 16.57 1.45 0.70
N LEU A 279 16.89 2.69 1.07
CA LEU A 279 15.98 3.83 0.89
C LEU A 279 15.86 4.25 -0.58
N LEU A 280 16.98 4.29 -1.32
CA LEU A 280 16.99 4.66 -2.73
C LEU A 280 16.15 3.69 -3.59
N ASN A 281 16.14 2.40 -3.26
CA ASN A 281 15.28 1.39 -3.89
C ASN A 281 13.76 1.64 -3.72
N ARG A 282 13.36 2.59 -2.87
CA ARG A 282 11.96 2.93 -2.54
C ARG A 282 11.59 4.36 -2.93
N CYS A 283 12.45 5.05 -3.69
CA CYS A 283 12.17 6.38 -4.23
C CYS A 283 11.96 6.34 -5.74
N VAL A 284 11.53 7.46 -6.32
CA VAL A 284 11.26 7.59 -7.76
C VAL A 284 12.31 8.41 -8.49
N LEU A 285 13.46 8.62 -7.87
CA LEU A 285 14.53 9.41 -8.46
C LEU A 285 15.27 8.61 -9.54
N ASP A 286 15.81 9.31 -10.53
CA ASP A 286 16.67 8.70 -11.53
C ASP A 286 18.10 8.47 -11.00
N GLU A 287 18.93 7.75 -11.78
CA GLU A 287 20.30 7.43 -11.35
C GLU A 287 21.18 8.68 -11.16
N LYS A 288 20.95 9.74 -11.94
CA LYS A 288 21.71 10.99 -11.79
C LYS A 288 21.36 11.67 -10.47
N GLU A 289 20.08 11.70 -10.12
CA GLU A 289 19.57 12.25 -8.86
C GLU A 289 20.01 11.40 -7.66
N MET A 290 19.95 10.06 -7.77
CA MET A 290 20.42 9.15 -6.74
C MET A 290 21.94 9.28 -6.53
N ALA A 291 22.74 9.45 -7.59
CA ALA A 291 24.17 9.73 -7.48
C ALA A 291 24.46 11.03 -6.71
N GLN A 292 23.61 12.06 -6.84
CA GLN A 292 23.73 13.27 -6.02
C GLN A 292 23.47 12.99 -4.54
N ILE A 293 22.52 12.11 -4.20
CA ILE A 293 22.22 11.74 -2.81
C ILE A 293 23.36 10.91 -2.19
N ARG A 294 23.98 10.03 -2.99
CA ARG A 294 25.14 9.23 -2.56
C ARG A 294 26.38 10.06 -2.26
N ASN A 295 26.48 11.27 -2.82
CA ASN A 295 27.60 12.15 -2.54
C ASN A 295 27.46 12.76 -1.13
N PRO A 296 28.36 12.45 -0.17
CA PRO A 296 28.25 12.92 1.22
C PRO A 296 28.42 14.43 1.37
N MET A 297 28.97 15.13 0.37
CA MET A 297 29.02 16.61 0.36
C MET A 297 27.63 17.23 0.16
N ASN A 298 26.71 16.49 -0.44
CA ASN A 298 25.33 16.93 -0.61
C ASN A 298 24.51 16.51 0.62
N ARG A 299 24.04 17.49 1.39
CA ARG A 299 23.17 17.23 2.54
C ARG A 299 21.74 17.03 2.06
N TYR A 300 21.27 15.80 2.14
CA TYR A 300 19.87 15.45 1.91
C TYR A 300 19.22 14.96 3.20
N LYS A 301 17.92 15.20 3.30
CA LYS A 301 17.05 14.55 4.26
C LYS A 301 16.19 13.51 3.56
N PHE A 302 15.83 12.46 4.26
CA PHE A 302 14.86 11.47 3.79
C PHE A 302 13.62 11.47 4.69
N LEU A 303 12.48 11.19 4.09
CA LEU A 303 11.22 10.86 4.76
C LEU A 303 10.76 9.52 4.24
N GLU A 304 10.73 8.52 5.11
CA GLU A 304 10.13 7.23 4.86
C GLU A 304 8.69 7.24 5.39
N PHE A 305 7.76 6.73 4.59
CA PHE A 305 6.35 6.73 4.96
C PHE A 305 5.60 5.54 4.38
N VAL A 306 4.56 5.11 5.10
CA VAL A 306 3.55 4.19 4.58
C VAL A 306 2.47 5.02 3.89
N TYR A 307 2.26 4.77 2.61
CA TYR A 307 1.22 5.41 1.81
C TYR A 307 -0.15 4.82 2.18
N PHE A 308 -1.09 5.69 2.54
CA PHE A 308 -2.40 5.25 3.03
C PHE A 308 -3.47 5.30 1.93
N GLY A 309 -3.46 6.32 1.08
CA GLY A 309 -4.41 6.40 -0.03
C GLY A 309 -4.55 7.80 -0.62
N LYS A 310 -5.33 7.87 -1.70
CA LYS A 310 -5.71 9.12 -2.37
C LYS A 310 -6.87 9.77 -1.60
N LEU A 311 -6.94 11.10 -1.69
CA LEU A 311 -8.09 11.89 -1.29
C LEU A 311 -9.05 12.06 -2.49
N ASP A 312 -10.27 11.51 -2.40
CA ASP A 312 -11.09 11.20 -3.59
C ASP A 312 -12.30 12.10 -3.86
N TYR A 313 -12.80 12.81 -2.84
CA TYR A 313 -14.09 13.50 -2.93
C TYR A 313 -13.96 14.98 -3.26
N ARG A 314 -13.19 15.74 -2.49
CA ARG A 314 -13.03 17.18 -2.69
C ARG A 314 -11.57 17.55 -2.77
N ALA A 315 -11.17 18.11 -3.91
CA ALA A 315 -9.85 18.69 -4.09
C ALA A 315 -9.64 19.84 -3.09
N VAL A 316 -8.67 19.66 -2.18
CA VAL A 316 -8.22 20.71 -1.28
C VAL A 316 -7.09 21.48 -1.98
N ASN A 317 -7.47 22.51 -2.73
CA ASN A 317 -6.53 23.33 -3.49
C ASN A 317 -5.91 24.46 -2.66
N LEU A 318 -4.92 25.15 -3.23
CA LEU A 318 -4.25 26.27 -2.56
C LEU A 318 -5.21 27.42 -2.20
N GLY A 319 -6.27 27.65 -2.98
CA GLY A 319 -7.32 28.61 -2.62
C GLY A 319 -7.99 28.27 -1.30
N TYR A 320 -8.46 27.03 -1.15
CA TYR A 320 -9.04 26.54 0.10
C TYR A 320 -8.04 26.60 1.27
N MET A 321 -6.77 26.27 1.03
CA MET A 321 -5.73 26.38 2.06
C MET A 321 -5.62 27.83 2.58
N ARG A 322 -5.60 28.81 1.68
CA ARG A 322 -5.51 30.24 2.03
C ARG A 322 -6.74 30.76 2.75
N GLU A 323 -7.94 30.31 2.39
CA GLU A 323 -9.17 30.59 3.14
C GLU A 323 -9.10 30.11 4.60
N ASN A 324 -8.25 29.12 4.88
CA ASN A 324 -8.00 28.58 6.22
C ASN A 324 -6.67 29.06 6.83
N ASN A 325 -6.07 30.13 6.29
CA ASN A 325 -4.78 30.69 6.72
C ASN A 325 -3.59 29.72 6.60
N ILE A 326 -3.63 28.82 5.64
CA ILE A 326 -2.53 27.90 5.32
C ILE A 326 -1.90 28.30 3.99
N GLU A 327 -0.59 28.54 4.01
CA GLU A 327 0.17 28.85 2.80
C GLU A 327 0.76 27.60 2.15
N ALA A 328 1.23 27.75 0.91
CA ALA A 328 1.92 26.70 0.20
C ALA A 328 3.23 26.33 0.93
N PRO A 329 3.47 25.03 1.21
CA PRO A 329 4.63 24.62 1.96
C PRO A 329 5.91 24.73 1.13
N ARG A 330 7.04 25.12 1.77
CA ARG A 330 8.37 25.19 1.11
C ARG A 330 9.22 23.94 1.35
N GLY A 331 8.86 23.17 2.37
CA GLY A 331 9.43 21.89 2.75
C GLY A 331 8.38 21.11 3.52
N ILE A 332 8.79 20.24 4.45
CA ILE A 332 7.80 19.66 5.37
C ILE A 332 7.35 20.71 6.38
N ASP A 333 6.07 21.10 6.32
CA ASP A 333 5.51 22.18 7.13
C ASP A 333 4.40 21.66 8.03
N LEU A 334 4.44 22.04 9.31
CA LEU A 334 3.45 21.66 10.31
C LEU A 334 2.13 22.39 10.06
N ILE A 335 1.01 21.68 10.11
CA ILE A 335 -0.33 22.28 10.01
C ILE A 335 -1.14 22.10 11.31
N PRO A 336 -2.08 23.02 11.60
CA PRO A 336 -2.98 22.87 12.73
C PRO A 336 -3.83 21.60 12.64
N PRO A 337 -4.08 20.91 13.77
CA PRO A 337 -4.98 19.75 13.79
C PRO A 337 -6.37 20.04 13.21
N SER A 338 -6.93 21.23 13.44
CA SER A 338 -8.22 21.64 12.89
C SER A 338 -8.24 21.61 11.35
N PHE A 339 -7.17 22.09 10.71
CA PHE A 339 -7.07 22.04 9.26
C PHE A 339 -6.89 20.60 8.77
N ALA A 340 -6.04 19.81 9.44
CA ALA A 340 -5.86 18.40 9.12
C ALA A 340 -7.18 17.63 9.16
N PHE A 341 -7.94 17.72 10.26
CA PHE A 341 -9.26 17.09 10.37
C PHE A 341 -10.24 17.56 9.30
N SER A 342 -10.18 18.83 8.89
CA SER A 342 -10.99 19.32 7.78
C SER A 342 -10.65 18.63 6.45
N ILE A 343 -9.37 18.30 6.20
CA ILE A 343 -8.95 17.51 5.04
C ILE A 343 -9.51 16.08 5.15
N ILE A 344 -9.35 15.44 6.32
CA ILE A 344 -9.83 14.07 6.58
C ILE A 344 -11.33 13.96 6.31
N GLU A 345 -12.11 14.91 6.84
CA GLU A 345 -13.57 14.92 6.75
C GLU A 345 -14.07 15.25 5.34
N LYS A 346 -13.54 16.32 4.73
CA LYS A 346 -14.05 16.82 3.44
C LYS A 346 -13.60 16.00 2.26
N SER A 347 -12.39 15.48 2.30
CA SER A 347 -11.79 14.89 1.11
C SER A 347 -12.23 13.45 0.91
N ARG A 348 -12.69 12.75 1.97
CA ARG A 348 -12.88 11.29 2.01
C ARG A 348 -11.66 10.53 1.45
N TYR A 349 -11.45 9.30 1.89
CA TYR A 349 -10.33 8.52 1.40
C TYR A 349 -10.80 7.55 0.33
N SER A 350 -9.93 7.28 -0.65
CA SER A 350 -10.07 6.08 -1.47
C SER A 350 -10.25 4.88 -0.53
N GLU A 351 -11.28 4.07 -0.78
CA GLU A 351 -11.74 2.95 0.05
C GLU A 351 -10.59 2.27 0.83
N GLY A 352 -10.73 2.09 2.15
CA GLY A 352 -9.79 1.26 2.92
C GLY A 352 -8.83 1.93 3.90
N ILE A 353 -9.22 3.07 4.50
CA ILE A 353 -8.56 3.63 5.69
C ILE A 353 -9.53 3.64 6.86
N ILE A 354 -9.06 3.26 8.06
CA ILE A 354 -9.82 3.36 9.31
C ILE A 354 -9.21 4.48 10.14
N VAL A 355 -9.96 5.58 10.33
CA VAL A 355 -9.51 6.69 11.17
C VAL A 355 -9.83 6.39 12.63
N LYS A 356 -8.85 6.53 13.53
CA LYS A 356 -8.99 6.32 14.98
C LYS A 356 -8.43 7.45 15.81
#